data_AF-A0A8H3HY32-F1
#
_entry.id   AF-A0A8H3HY32-F1
#
_cell.length_a   1.000
_cell.length_b   1.000
_cell.length_c   1.000
_cell.angle_alpha   90.00
_cell.angle_beta   90.00
_cell.angle_gamma   90.00
#
_symmetry.space_group_name_H-M   'P 1'
#
loop_
_entity.id
_entity.type
_entity.pdbx_description
1 polymer ?
#
loop_
_entity_poly.entity_id
_entity_poly.type
_entity_poly.pdbx_seq_one_letter_code
_entity_poly.pdbx_strand_id
1 'polypeptide(L)'
;MPLRNSLHRRTHKERSQLSHRSKLGLLEKHKDYVLRARDYRSKRDRLRTLKLKAETKNKDEFYFGMNGRKTERGVEYHDRGGDGALPEDMVKLLKTQDEGYLRTIRKKGLKRIDAVKAQLTAMVDLMPTSEDMDDLDDDDIDTLRSAGVLPSEKSSPRKQTGKATQAPRHIVFVNNEDQAKSYTGPLKSQVVGNVQEELVSEDENDSEGWSDQDMDEDESE
;
A
#
# COMPACT_ATOMS: atom_id res chain seq x y z
N MET A 1 58.36 -35.72 18.71
CA MET A 1 57.87 -34.54 17.95
C MET A 1 58.32 -33.28 18.67
N PRO A 2 59.14 -32.40 18.08
CA PRO A 2 59.68 -31.25 18.80
C PRO A 2 58.57 -30.27 19.21
N LEU A 3 58.71 -29.65 20.40
CA LEU A 3 57.79 -28.69 21.05
C LEU A 3 57.58 -27.37 20.27
N ARG A 4 57.88 -27.35 18.96
CA ARG A 4 57.74 -26.20 18.05
C ARG A 4 56.30 -25.83 17.72
N ASN A 5 55.34 -26.68 18.12
CA ASN A 5 53.90 -26.52 17.90
C ASN A 5 53.12 -26.20 19.19
N SER A 6 53.80 -26.09 20.35
CA SER A 6 53.15 -25.81 21.64
C SER A 6 53.01 -24.31 21.94
N LEU A 7 53.84 -23.46 21.32
CA LEU A 7 53.75 -22.00 21.44
C LEU A 7 52.93 -21.41 20.29
N HIS A 8 51.90 -20.63 20.61
CA HIS A 8 51.10 -19.91 19.64
C HIS A 8 51.98 -18.92 18.85
N ARG A 9 51.97 -19.04 17.52
CA ARG A 9 52.65 -18.11 16.62
C ARG A 9 51.79 -16.86 16.42
N ARG A 10 52.43 -15.69 16.35
CA ARG A 10 51.72 -14.44 16.08
C ARG A 10 51.04 -14.50 14.70
N THR A 11 49.76 -14.16 14.65
CA THR A 11 49.04 -14.01 13.39
C THR A 11 49.47 -12.71 12.70
N HIS A 12 49.82 -12.79 11.41
CA HIS A 12 50.16 -11.62 10.62
C HIS A 12 48.90 -11.11 9.93
N LYS A 13 48.51 -9.87 10.22
CA LYS A 13 47.34 -9.22 9.60
C LYS A 13 47.69 -8.72 8.20
N GLU A 14 46.72 -8.77 7.29
CA GLU A 14 46.87 -8.25 5.94
C GLU A 14 46.67 -6.72 5.91
N ARG A 15 47.29 -6.04 4.94
CA ARG A 15 47.18 -4.58 4.77
C ARG A 15 46.02 -4.21 3.86
N SER A 16 45.36 -3.09 4.18
CA SER A 16 44.32 -2.47 3.35
C SER A 16 44.87 -1.81 2.08
N GLN A 17 43.97 -1.35 1.20
CA GLN A 17 44.28 -0.51 0.04
C GLN A 17 44.74 0.89 0.49
N LEU A 18 45.58 1.56 -0.31
CA LEU A 18 45.99 2.94 -0.05
C LEU A 18 44.78 3.89 -0.14
N SER A 19 44.71 4.88 0.74
CA SER A 19 43.57 5.80 0.86
C SER A 19 43.24 6.52 -0.45
N HIS A 20 44.25 7.00 -1.18
CA HIS A 20 44.07 7.67 -2.47
C HIS A 20 43.60 6.74 -3.60
N ARG A 21 43.79 5.43 -3.44
CA ARG A 21 43.35 4.39 -4.40
C ARG A 21 42.09 3.66 -3.97
N SER A 22 41.44 4.11 -2.90
CA SER A 22 40.18 3.54 -2.40
C SER A 22 39.09 3.44 -3.49
N LYS A 23 39.06 4.38 -4.45
CA LYS A 23 38.15 4.36 -5.61
C LYS A 23 38.25 3.08 -6.46
N LEU A 24 39.40 2.39 -6.47
CA LEU A 24 39.62 1.15 -7.24
C LEU A 24 39.09 -0.10 -6.53
N GLY A 25 38.54 0.04 -5.32
CA GLY A 25 38.06 -1.06 -4.51
C GLY A 25 39.16 -1.75 -3.70
N LEU A 26 38.88 -2.99 -3.30
CA LEU A 26 39.76 -3.78 -2.45
C LEU A 26 41.10 -4.09 -3.14
N LEU A 27 42.20 -4.01 -2.39
CA LEU A 27 43.51 -4.43 -2.88
C LEU A 27 43.62 -5.96 -2.84
N GLU A 28 43.39 -6.58 -3.98
CA GLU A 28 43.49 -8.03 -4.15
C GLU A 28 44.85 -8.58 -3.68
N LYS A 29 44.80 -9.70 -2.96
CA LYS A 29 45.98 -10.43 -2.50
C LYS A 29 46.15 -11.73 -3.29
N HIS A 30 47.22 -12.47 -2.98
CA HIS A 30 47.52 -13.73 -3.66
C HIS A 30 46.35 -14.72 -3.57
N LYS A 31 45.66 -14.80 -2.42
CA LYS A 31 44.48 -15.65 -2.24
C LYS A 31 43.37 -15.31 -3.24
N ASP A 32 43.07 -14.03 -3.40
CA ASP A 32 42.04 -13.54 -4.33
C ASP A 32 42.45 -13.78 -5.79
N TYR A 33 43.74 -13.53 -6.11
CA TYR A 33 44.29 -13.84 -7.43
C TYR A 33 44.14 -15.32 -7.78
N VAL A 34 44.42 -16.23 -6.85
CA VAL A 34 44.27 -17.67 -7.09
C VAL A 34 42.81 -18.02 -7.36
N LEU A 35 41.85 -17.45 -6.62
CA LEU A 35 40.42 -17.65 -6.87
C LEU A 35 40.01 -17.14 -8.25
N ARG A 36 40.43 -15.92 -8.61
CA ARG A 36 40.15 -15.33 -9.92
C ARG A 36 40.77 -16.14 -11.06
N ALA A 37 42.01 -16.58 -10.91
CA ALA A 37 42.71 -17.37 -11.93
C ALA A 37 42.05 -18.75 -12.14
N ARG A 38 41.55 -19.38 -11.06
CA ARG A 38 40.79 -20.63 -11.14
C ARG A 38 39.46 -20.45 -11.85
N ASP A 39 38.71 -19.39 -11.50
CA ASP A 39 37.45 -19.06 -12.17
C ASP A 39 37.65 -18.79 -13.68
N TYR A 40 38.65 -17.97 -14.03
CA TYR A 40 38.98 -17.69 -15.43
C TYR A 40 39.35 -18.96 -16.22
N ARG A 41 40.18 -19.84 -15.63
CA ARG A 41 40.54 -21.11 -16.28
C ARG A 41 39.31 -22.00 -16.47
N SER A 42 38.46 -22.13 -15.45
CA SER A 42 37.22 -22.91 -15.53
C SER A 42 36.30 -22.41 -16.66
N LYS A 43 36.06 -21.10 -16.73
CA LYS A 43 35.25 -20.47 -17.79
C LYS A 43 35.85 -20.70 -19.17
N ARG A 44 37.17 -20.48 -19.32
CA ARG A 44 37.89 -20.70 -20.58
C ARG A 44 37.79 -22.17 -21.03
N ASP A 45 37.96 -23.11 -20.13
CA ASP A 45 37.92 -24.53 -20.45
C ASP A 45 36.48 -24.97 -20.81
N ARG A 46 35.46 -24.44 -20.13
CA ARG A 46 34.04 -24.63 -20.52
C ARG A 46 33.75 -24.07 -21.91
N LEU A 47 34.22 -22.87 -22.24
CA LEU A 47 34.07 -22.28 -23.57
C LEU A 47 34.78 -23.11 -24.65
N ARG A 48 35.97 -23.64 -24.37
CA ARG A 48 36.69 -24.53 -25.31
C ARG A 48 35.85 -25.78 -25.62
N THR A 49 35.28 -26.41 -24.59
CA THR A 49 34.42 -27.58 -24.77
C THR A 49 33.16 -27.25 -25.56
N LEU A 50 32.50 -26.11 -25.29
CA LEU A 50 31.33 -25.66 -26.06
C LEU A 50 31.67 -25.39 -27.52
N LYS A 51 32.83 -24.78 -27.78
CA LYS A 51 33.32 -24.54 -29.15
C LYS A 51 33.54 -25.85 -29.90
N LEU A 52 34.22 -26.81 -29.28
CA LEU A 52 34.45 -28.13 -29.89
C LEU A 52 33.11 -28.83 -30.22
N LYS A 53 32.15 -28.81 -29.29
CA LYS A 53 30.81 -29.39 -29.52
C LYS A 53 30.08 -28.72 -30.71
N ALA A 54 30.21 -27.40 -30.84
CA ALA A 54 29.62 -26.67 -31.96
C ALA A 54 30.32 -27.00 -33.30
N GLU A 55 31.64 -27.16 -33.30
CA GLU A 55 32.43 -27.55 -34.47
C GLU A 55 32.13 -28.98 -34.93
N THR A 56 31.92 -29.92 -34.00
CA THR A 56 31.61 -31.33 -34.31
C THR A 56 30.11 -31.63 -34.48
N LYS A 57 29.26 -30.59 -34.58
CA LYS A 57 27.81 -30.76 -34.68
C LYS A 57 27.42 -31.42 -36.02
N ASN A 58 26.56 -32.43 -35.97
CA ASN A 58 25.96 -33.02 -37.17
C ASN A 58 24.82 -32.10 -37.66
N LYS A 59 24.81 -31.75 -38.95
CA LYS A 59 23.78 -30.87 -39.53
C LYS A 59 22.42 -31.55 -39.66
N ASP A 60 22.42 -32.87 -39.76
CA ASP A 60 21.23 -33.69 -39.96
C ASP A 60 20.75 -34.34 -38.64
N GLU A 61 21.22 -33.85 -37.49
CA GLU A 61 20.78 -34.36 -36.19
C GLU A 61 19.30 -34.04 -35.94
N PHE A 62 18.56 -35.04 -35.48
CA PHE A 62 17.16 -34.89 -35.10
C PHE A 62 16.93 -35.48 -33.71
N TYR A 63 16.34 -34.67 -32.82
CA TYR A 63 15.89 -35.07 -31.50
C TYR A 63 14.39 -34.75 -31.37
N PHE A 64 13.59 -35.63 -30.77
CA PHE A 64 12.15 -35.41 -30.60
C PHE A 64 11.81 -34.11 -29.84
N GLY A 65 12.71 -33.62 -28.99
CA GLY A 65 12.57 -32.34 -28.30
C GLY A 65 12.54 -31.12 -29.23
N MET A 66 13.04 -31.23 -30.47
CA MET A 66 12.98 -30.16 -31.47
C MET A 66 11.54 -29.83 -31.90
N ASN A 67 10.57 -30.71 -31.67
CA ASN A 67 9.18 -30.46 -32.05
C ASN A 67 8.50 -29.39 -31.18
N GLY A 68 8.90 -29.28 -29.89
CA GLY A 68 8.30 -28.34 -28.94
C GLY A 68 9.16 -27.11 -28.64
N ARG A 69 10.47 -27.20 -28.90
CA ARG A 69 11.42 -26.11 -28.64
C ARG A 69 11.62 -25.25 -29.88
N LYS A 70 11.78 -23.95 -29.67
CA LYS A 70 11.97 -22.98 -30.75
C LYS A 70 13.34 -22.34 -30.63
N THR A 71 13.91 -21.92 -31.75
CA THR A 71 15.16 -21.16 -31.79
C THR A 71 14.90 -19.85 -32.52
N GLU A 72 15.17 -18.73 -31.88
CA GLU A 72 14.99 -17.40 -32.43
C GLU A 72 16.35 -16.72 -32.57
N ARG A 73 16.67 -16.21 -33.78
CA ARG A 73 17.96 -15.55 -34.08
C ARG A 73 19.19 -16.38 -33.68
N GLY A 74 19.08 -17.71 -33.72
CA GLY A 74 20.16 -18.64 -33.36
C GLY A 74 20.34 -18.92 -31.87
N VAL A 75 19.42 -18.45 -31.01
CA VAL A 75 19.40 -18.76 -29.56
C VAL A 75 18.15 -19.57 -29.23
N GLU A 76 18.29 -20.59 -28.38
CA GLU A 76 17.15 -21.38 -27.89
C GLU A 76 16.18 -20.48 -27.13
N TYR A 77 14.91 -20.50 -27.54
CA TYR A 77 13.84 -19.80 -26.85
C TYR A 77 13.27 -20.73 -25.78
N HIS A 78 13.38 -20.30 -24.53
CA HIS A 78 12.70 -20.93 -23.41
C HIS A 78 11.48 -20.10 -23.01
N ASP A 79 10.33 -20.78 -22.91
CA ASP A 79 9.15 -20.16 -22.32
C ASP A 79 9.42 -19.87 -20.84
N ARG A 80 8.95 -18.72 -20.34
CA ARG A 80 9.08 -18.31 -18.93
C ARG A 80 8.10 -19.04 -18.01
N GLY A 81 7.25 -19.89 -18.58
CA GLY A 81 6.19 -20.59 -17.87
C GLY A 81 4.88 -19.80 -17.94
N GLY A 82 3.78 -20.56 -17.89
CA GLY A 82 2.41 -20.08 -18.14
C GLY A 82 1.79 -20.85 -19.30
N ASP A 83 0.53 -21.29 -19.14
CA ASP A 83 -0.23 -21.94 -20.20
C ASP A 83 -0.55 -20.91 -21.31
N GLY A 84 0.42 -20.64 -22.17
CA GLY A 84 0.29 -19.87 -23.41
C GLY A 84 -0.61 -18.63 -23.31
N ALA A 85 -1.38 -18.39 -24.37
CA ALA A 85 -2.44 -17.39 -24.34
C ALA A 85 -3.65 -17.99 -23.58
N LEU A 86 -4.10 -17.29 -22.54
CA LEU A 86 -5.30 -17.68 -21.80
C LEU A 86 -6.53 -17.67 -22.74
N PRO A 87 -7.46 -18.62 -22.59
CA PRO A 87 -8.70 -18.60 -23.32
C PRO A 87 -9.51 -17.36 -22.94
N GLU A 88 -10.23 -16.80 -23.91
CA GLU A 88 -10.97 -15.54 -23.75
C GLU A 88 -11.97 -15.58 -22.58
N ASP A 89 -12.60 -16.73 -22.34
CA ASP A 89 -13.57 -16.88 -21.25
C ASP A 89 -12.90 -16.80 -19.87
N MET A 90 -11.67 -17.30 -19.74
CA MET A 90 -10.87 -17.15 -18.52
C MET A 90 -10.44 -15.70 -18.34
N VAL A 91 -10.04 -15.02 -19.42
CA VAL A 91 -9.70 -13.59 -19.38
C VAL A 91 -10.90 -12.76 -18.91
N LYS A 92 -12.10 -13.01 -19.43
CA LYS A 92 -13.34 -12.35 -19.00
C LYS A 92 -13.65 -12.59 -17.53
N LEU A 93 -13.48 -13.83 -17.06
CA LEU A 93 -13.66 -14.17 -15.64
C LEU A 93 -12.71 -13.37 -14.76
N LEU A 94 -11.41 -13.35 -15.09
CA LEU A 94 -10.39 -12.60 -14.35
C LEU A 94 -10.71 -11.10 -14.32
N LYS A 95 -11.12 -10.52 -15.47
CA LYS A 95 -11.53 -9.11 -15.53
C LYS A 95 -12.77 -8.81 -14.69
N THR A 96 -13.72 -9.74 -14.62
CA THR A 96 -14.92 -9.60 -13.78
C THR A 96 -14.57 -9.63 -12.29
N GLN A 97 -13.64 -10.52 -11.90
CA GLN A 97 -13.10 -10.58 -10.54
C GLN A 97 -12.38 -9.29 -10.16
N ASP A 98 -11.51 -8.79 -11.05
CA ASP A 98 -10.80 -7.51 -10.87
C ASP A 98 -11.78 -6.34 -10.71
N GLU A 99 -12.83 -6.27 -11.55
CA GLU A 99 -13.84 -5.22 -11.44
C GLU A 99 -14.61 -5.30 -10.11
N GLY A 100 -14.99 -6.51 -9.69
CA GLY A 100 -15.61 -6.76 -8.39
C GLY A 100 -14.73 -6.27 -7.25
N TYR A 101 -13.44 -6.64 -7.25
CA TYR A 101 -12.46 -6.20 -6.27
C TYR A 101 -12.36 -4.68 -6.23
N LEU A 102 -12.16 -4.02 -7.37
CA LEU A 102 -12.07 -2.57 -7.46
C LEU A 102 -13.32 -1.86 -6.94
N ARG A 103 -14.53 -2.39 -7.19
CA ARG A 103 -15.77 -1.85 -6.62
C ARG A 103 -15.79 -1.94 -5.10
N THR A 104 -15.33 -3.04 -4.51
CA THR A 104 -15.27 -3.18 -3.05
C THR A 104 -14.25 -2.21 -2.43
N ILE A 105 -13.06 -2.09 -3.02
CA ILE A 105 -12.02 -1.14 -2.58
C ILE A 105 -12.52 0.30 -2.70
N ARG A 106 -13.21 0.65 -3.79
CA ARG A 106 -13.83 1.97 -3.95
C ARG A 106 -14.87 2.25 -2.85
N LYS A 107 -15.76 1.30 -2.57
CA LYS A 107 -16.77 1.46 -1.49
C LYS A 107 -16.11 1.64 -0.12
N LYS A 108 -15.06 0.86 0.19
CA LYS A 108 -14.27 1.01 1.42
C LYS A 108 -13.61 2.40 1.47
N GLY A 109 -13.04 2.87 0.35
CA GLY A 109 -12.45 4.20 0.22
C GLY A 109 -13.47 5.32 0.45
N LEU A 110 -14.64 5.25 -0.18
CA LEU A 110 -15.72 6.23 0.01
C LEU A 110 -16.20 6.28 1.47
N LYS A 111 -16.42 5.13 2.12
CA LYS A 111 -16.79 5.10 3.54
C LYS A 111 -15.73 5.75 4.44
N ARG A 112 -14.44 5.56 4.15
CA ARG A 112 -13.35 6.22 4.87
C ARG A 112 -13.37 7.73 4.65
N ILE A 113 -13.61 8.17 3.42
CA ILE A 113 -13.75 9.60 3.11
C ILE A 113 -14.94 10.20 3.87
N ASP A 114 -16.10 9.55 3.84
CA ASP A 114 -17.31 10.02 4.53
C ASP A 114 -17.11 10.07 6.05
N ALA A 115 -16.44 9.07 6.63
CA ALA A 115 -16.08 9.07 8.05
C ALA A 115 -15.16 10.25 8.41
N VAL A 116 -14.14 10.52 7.60
CA VAL A 116 -13.24 11.67 7.79
C VAL A 116 -14.00 12.99 7.63
N LYS A 117 -14.87 13.11 6.62
CA LYS A 117 -15.72 14.29 6.43
C LYS A 117 -16.64 14.52 7.62
N ALA A 118 -17.27 13.47 8.16
CA ALA A 118 -18.14 13.57 9.32
C ALA A 118 -17.36 14.01 10.56
N GLN A 119 -16.18 13.44 10.80
CA GLN A 119 -15.30 13.85 11.90
C GLN A 119 -14.88 15.32 11.78
N LEU A 120 -14.49 15.75 10.57
CA LEU A 120 -14.09 17.14 10.31
C LEU A 120 -15.28 18.10 10.48
N THR A 121 -16.46 17.75 9.97
CA THR A 121 -17.67 18.58 10.10
C THR A 121 -18.09 18.71 11.55
N ALA A 122 -18.00 17.64 12.36
CA ALA A 122 -18.25 17.70 13.80
C ALA A 122 -17.25 18.60 14.55
N MET A 123 -15.98 18.63 14.13
CA MET A 123 -14.98 19.58 14.67
C MET A 123 -15.27 21.03 14.25
N VAL A 124 -15.74 21.26 13.03
CA VAL A 124 -16.09 22.60 12.53
C VAL A 124 -17.38 23.13 13.16
N ASP A 125 -18.39 22.29 13.43
CA ASP A 125 -19.63 22.69 14.12
C ASP A 125 -19.41 23.04 15.61
N LEU A 126 -18.27 22.59 16.18
CA LEU A 126 -17.76 23.06 17.47
C LEU A 126 -17.06 24.44 17.39
N MET A 127 -16.83 24.96 16.17
CA MET A 127 -16.32 26.32 15.88
C MET A 127 -17.32 27.19 15.09
N PRO A 128 -18.50 27.57 15.63
CA PRO A 128 -19.28 28.64 15.06
C PRO A 128 -18.98 29.93 15.81
N THR A 129 -17.83 30.55 15.54
CA THR A 129 -17.70 32.00 15.67
C THR A 129 -17.33 32.56 14.30
N SER A 130 -17.94 33.69 13.92
CA SER A 130 -17.55 34.41 12.69
C SER A 130 -16.12 34.92 12.75
N GLU A 131 -15.53 34.99 13.96
CA GLU A 131 -14.20 35.53 14.22
C GLU A 131 -13.10 34.53 13.81
N ASP A 132 -13.30 33.22 13.98
CA ASP A 132 -12.30 32.19 13.62
C ASP A 132 -12.25 31.87 12.11
N MET A 133 -13.29 32.24 11.35
CA MET A 133 -13.34 32.02 9.90
C MET A 133 -12.53 33.07 9.12
N ASP A 134 -12.26 34.24 9.74
CA ASP A 134 -11.48 35.33 9.15
C ASP A 134 -9.95 35.05 9.22
N ASP A 135 -9.53 34.03 9.98
CA ASP A 135 -8.13 33.62 10.15
C ASP A 135 -7.65 32.57 9.12
N LEU A 136 -8.54 32.07 8.25
CA LEU A 136 -8.22 31.10 7.20
C LEU A 136 -8.00 31.78 5.85
N ASP A 137 -7.02 31.31 5.08
CA ASP A 137 -6.74 31.81 3.73
C ASP A 137 -7.90 31.48 2.76
N ASP A 138 -8.14 32.34 1.77
CA ASP A 138 -9.21 32.16 0.77
C ASP A 138 -9.12 30.80 0.04
N ASP A 139 -7.91 30.30 -0.21
CA ASP A 139 -7.66 29.00 -0.86
C ASP A 139 -8.10 27.81 0.01
N ASP A 140 -7.96 27.94 1.34
CA ASP A 140 -8.37 26.92 2.32
C ASP A 140 -9.89 26.89 2.45
N ILE A 141 -10.53 28.07 2.42
CA ILE A 141 -11.99 28.21 2.42
C ILE A 141 -12.58 27.58 1.15
N ASP A 142 -11.97 27.80 -0.01
CA ASP A 142 -12.42 27.21 -1.28
C ASP A 142 -12.24 25.70 -1.32
N THR A 143 -11.13 25.17 -0.78
CA THR A 143 -10.95 23.71 -0.66
C THR A 143 -11.97 23.08 0.28
N LEU A 144 -12.24 23.69 1.45
CA LEU A 144 -13.26 23.21 2.39
C LEU A 144 -14.69 23.25 1.80
N ARG A 145 -15.02 24.27 1.00
CA ARG A 145 -16.28 24.33 0.23
C ARG A 145 -16.34 23.27 -0.85
N SER A 146 -15.27 23.08 -1.62
CA SER A 146 -15.20 22.06 -2.67
C SER A 146 -15.29 20.63 -2.11
N ALA A 147 -14.76 20.42 -0.90
CA ALA A 147 -14.86 19.17 -0.15
C ALA A 147 -16.27 18.94 0.45
N GLY A 148 -17.13 19.97 0.46
CA GLY A 148 -18.49 19.94 1.00
C GLY A 148 -18.55 20.01 2.53
N VAL A 149 -17.51 20.53 3.17
CA VAL A 149 -17.41 20.68 4.63
C VAL A 149 -18.06 21.98 5.08
N LEU A 150 -17.84 23.07 4.34
CA LEU A 150 -18.49 24.36 4.56
C LEU A 150 -19.68 24.55 3.60
N PRO A 151 -20.75 25.25 4.03
CA PRO A 151 -21.86 25.59 3.14
C PRO A 151 -21.37 26.45 1.98
N SER A 152 -21.72 26.08 0.73
CA SER A 152 -21.32 26.86 -0.44
C SER A 152 -21.94 28.25 -0.38
N GLU A 153 -21.15 29.30 -0.60
CA GLU A 153 -21.71 30.64 -0.73
C GLU A 153 -22.68 30.71 -1.91
N LYS A 154 -23.87 31.25 -1.61
CA LYS A 154 -24.96 31.42 -2.55
C LYS A 154 -24.53 32.42 -3.62
N SER A 155 -23.95 31.94 -4.72
CA SER A 155 -24.00 32.68 -5.98
C SER A 155 -25.45 32.69 -6.47
N SER A 156 -25.91 33.86 -6.93
CA SER A 156 -27.32 34.22 -7.10
C SER A 156 -28.17 33.20 -7.86
N PRO A 157 -29.45 32.98 -7.48
CA PRO A 157 -30.26 31.91 -8.05
C PRO A 157 -30.75 32.28 -9.45
N ARG A 158 -30.42 31.44 -10.42
CA ARG A 158 -31.13 31.32 -11.70
C ARG A 158 -32.56 30.87 -11.40
N LYS A 159 -33.54 31.65 -11.89
CA LYS A 159 -34.98 31.49 -11.69
C LYS A 159 -35.45 30.10 -12.18
N GLN A 160 -35.51 29.12 -11.29
CA GLN A 160 -36.27 27.88 -11.48
C GLN A 160 -37.35 27.81 -10.41
N THR A 161 -38.58 27.65 -10.86
CA THR A 161 -39.78 27.47 -10.05
C THR A 161 -39.71 26.13 -9.34
N GLY A 162 -39.15 26.12 -8.14
CA GLY A 162 -39.09 24.98 -7.23
C GLY A 162 -39.22 25.49 -5.80
N LYS A 163 -40.18 24.93 -5.06
CA LYS A 163 -40.56 25.33 -3.70
C LYS A 163 -39.37 25.09 -2.75
N ALA A 164 -38.75 26.17 -2.26
CA ALA A 164 -37.63 26.08 -1.33
C ALA A 164 -38.11 25.63 0.06
N THR A 165 -37.77 24.42 0.47
CA THR A 165 -37.89 23.97 1.85
C THR A 165 -36.69 24.49 2.64
N GLN A 166 -36.87 25.61 3.35
CA GLN A 166 -35.91 26.00 4.38
C GLN A 166 -36.01 25.02 5.56
N ALA A 167 -34.85 24.68 6.15
CA ALA A 167 -34.77 23.84 7.33
C ALA A 167 -35.68 24.37 8.46
N PRO A 168 -36.25 23.50 9.31
CA PRO A 168 -37.31 23.89 10.22
C PRO A 168 -36.76 24.82 11.30
N ARG A 169 -37.03 26.11 11.15
CA ARG A 169 -36.99 27.04 12.28
C ARG A 169 -38.11 26.59 13.22
N HIS A 170 -37.80 26.36 14.49
CA HIS A 170 -38.82 26.01 15.48
C HIS A 170 -39.80 27.18 15.61
N ILE A 171 -41.02 27.01 15.10
CA ILE A 171 -42.08 28.03 15.10
C ILE A 171 -43.01 27.74 16.27
N VAL A 172 -43.19 28.73 17.14
CA VAL A 172 -44.12 28.67 18.28
C VAL A 172 -45.32 29.57 17.95
N PHE A 173 -46.52 28.99 17.95
CA PHE A 173 -47.77 29.73 17.74
C PHE A 173 -48.33 30.20 19.09
N VAL A 174 -48.79 31.45 19.13
CA VAL A 174 -49.28 32.10 20.35
C VAL A 174 -50.61 32.80 20.04
N ASN A 175 -51.56 32.78 20.97
CA ASN A 175 -52.96 33.14 20.70
C ASN A 175 -53.28 34.64 20.79
N ASN A 176 -52.43 35.46 21.42
CA ASN A 176 -52.63 36.91 21.59
C ASN A 176 -51.34 37.69 21.33
N GLU A 177 -51.43 38.88 20.74
CA GLU A 177 -50.27 39.72 20.40
C GLU A 177 -49.39 40.08 21.61
N ASP A 178 -50.02 40.27 22.78
CA ASP A 178 -49.28 40.60 24.01
C ASP A 178 -48.44 39.41 24.52
N GLN A 179 -48.90 38.17 24.25
CA GLN A 179 -48.12 36.96 24.56
C GLN A 179 -46.96 36.78 23.57
N ALA A 180 -47.12 37.16 22.30
CA ALA A 180 -46.03 37.13 21.33
C ALA A 180 -44.91 38.12 21.68
N LYS A 181 -45.26 39.31 22.22
CA LYS A 181 -44.29 40.34 22.65
C LYS A 181 -43.58 40.00 23.97
N SER A 182 -44.22 39.23 24.84
CA SER A 182 -43.69 38.81 26.15
C SER A 182 -43.04 37.43 26.16
N TYR A 183 -43.10 36.70 25.04
CA TYR A 183 -42.50 35.38 24.91
C TYR A 183 -40.97 35.47 24.93
N THR A 184 -40.39 35.17 26.09
CA THR A 184 -38.99 34.77 26.22
C THR A 184 -38.99 33.24 26.16
N GLY A 185 -38.22 32.65 25.23
CA GLY A 185 -38.20 31.20 25.03
C GLY A 185 -37.93 30.41 26.31
N PRO A 186 -38.14 29.08 26.33
CA PRO A 186 -38.03 28.30 27.56
C PRO A 186 -36.66 28.51 28.22
N LEU A 187 -36.67 29.12 29.41
CA LEU A 187 -35.54 29.14 30.33
C LEU A 187 -35.17 27.68 30.61
N LYS A 188 -33.95 27.28 30.23
CA LYS A 188 -33.38 25.98 30.62
C LYS A 188 -33.49 25.85 32.14
N SER A 189 -34.45 25.07 32.61
CA SER A 189 -34.46 24.59 33.98
C SER A 189 -33.25 23.68 34.15
N GLN A 190 -32.23 24.14 34.87
CA GLN A 190 -31.31 23.22 35.52
C GLN A 190 -32.13 22.33 36.45
N VAL A 191 -32.25 21.04 36.10
CA VAL A 191 -32.66 20.01 37.04
C VAL A 191 -31.49 19.05 37.16
N VAL A 192 -30.84 19.16 38.31
CA VAL A 192 -29.99 18.16 38.92
C VAL A 192 -30.85 16.92 39.18
N GLY A 193 -30.41 15.75 38.73
CA GLY A 193 -31.19 14.52 38.89
C GLY A 193 -30.48 13.30 38.35
N ASN A 194 -29.55 12.80 39.15
CA ASN A 194 -28.86 11.53 39.02
C ASN A 194 -29.88 10.37 38.94
N VAL A 195 -29.90 9.58 37.86
CA VAL A 195 -30.42 8.20 37.87
C VAL A 195 -29.58 7.37 36.91
N GLN A 196 -28.91 6.37 37.48
CA GLN A 196 -28.28 5.26 36.79
C GLN A 196 -29.36 4.34 36.23
N GLU A 197 -29.32 4.04 34.94
CA GLU A 197 -29.87 2.80 34.39
C GLU A 197 -28.84 2.22 33.41
N GLU A 198 -28.30 1.07 33.80
CA GLU A 198 -27.50 0.16 32.97
C GLU A 198 -28.30 -0.24 31.74
N LEU A 199 -27.70 -0.06 30.56
CA LEU A 199 -28.13 -0.75 29.35
C LEU A 199 -26.89 -1.35 28.71
N VAL A 200 -26.74 -2.65 28.93
CA VAL A 200 -25.67 -3.52 28.44
C VAL A 200 -25.75 -3.54 26.90
N SER A 201 -24.70 -3.04 26.25
CA SER A 201 -24.49 -3.18 24.81
C SER A 201 -23.73 -4.48 24.54
N GLU A 202 -24.38 -5.42 23.87
CA GLU A 202 -23.74 -6.57 23.23
C GLU A 202 -23.03 -6.07 21.97
N ASP A 203 -21.73 -5.77 22.07
CA ASP A 203 -20.86 -5.63 20.91
C ASP A 203 -20.33 -7.03 20.54
N GLU A 204 -20.89 -7.61 19.48
CA GLU A 204 -20.32 -8.75 18.78
C GLU A 204 -18.97 -8.35 18.16
N ASN A 205 -17.91 -8.75 18.85
CA ASN A 205 -16.53 -8.66 18.39
C ASN A 205 -16.23 -9.84 17.44
N ASP A 206 -16.70 -9.76 16.20
CA ASP A 206 -16.20 -10.63 15.12
C ASP A 206 -14.82 -10.13 14.65
N SER A 207 -13.81 -10.47 15.43
CA SER A 207 -12.41 -10.41 15.04
C SER A 207 -11.89 -11.83 14.84
N GLU A 208 -12.19 -12.41 13.68
CA GLU A 208 -11.50 -13.58 13.15
C GLU A 208 -10.03 -13.20 12.83
N GLY A 209 -9.21 -13.16 13.87
CA GLY A 209 -7.76 -13.18 13.76
C GLY A 209 -7.31 -14.61 13.47
N TRP A 210 -6.82 -14.84 12.26
CA TRP A 210 -6.15 -16.07 11.88
C TRP A 210 -4.90 -16.23 12.76
N SER A 211 -4.91 -17.23 13.64
CA SER A 211 -3.75 -17.65 14.41
C SER A 211 -2.85 -18.49 13.52
N ASP A 212 -1.78 -17.89 12.99
CA ASP A 212 -0.62 -18.63 12.50
C ASP A 212 0.15 -19.18 13.70
N GLN A 213 -0.21 -20.39 14.12
CA GLN A 213 0.53 -21.19 15.09
C GLN A 213 0.16 -22.66 14.89
N ASP A 214 1.00 -23.34 14.10
CA ASP A 214 1.32 -24.77 14.07
C ASP A 214 2.18 -24.97 12.80
N MET A 215 3.31 -25.66 12.69
CA MET A 215 4.11 -26.53 13.54
C MET A 215 5.33 -26.81 12.64
N ASP A 216 6.51 -26.27 12.96
CA ASP A 216 7.77 -26.71 12.35
C ASP A 216 8.63 -27.33 13.47
N GLU A 217 8.33 -28.59 13.79
CA GLU A 217 9.26 -29.50 14.43
C GLU A 217 9.43 -30.74 13.54
N ASP A 218 10.69 -31.12 13.37
CA ASP A 218 11.23 -32.40 12.91
C ASP A 218 11.09 -32.79 11.43
N GLU A 219 12.21 -32.72 10.71
CA GLU A 219 12.85 -33.95 10.22
C GLU A 219 14.35 -33.73 9.99
N SER A 220 15.13 -34.29 10.92
CA SER A 220 16.52 -34.66 10.71
C SER A 220 16.58 -36.17 10.42
N GLU A 221 17.02 -36.54 9.23
CA GLU A 221 17.82 -37.74 8.93
C GLU A 221 18.60 -37.55 7.62
#